data_AF-A0A348Y9L9-F1
#
_entry.id   AF-A0A348Y9L9-F1
#
_cell.length_a   1.000
_cell.length_b   1.000
_cell.length_c   1.000
_cell.angle_alpha   90.00
_cell.angle_beta   90.00
_cell.angle_gamma   90.00
#
_symmetry.space_group_name_H-M   'P 1'
#
loop_
_entity.id
_entity.type
_entity.pdbx_description
1 polymer ?
#
loop_
_entity_poly.entity_id
_entity_poly.type
_entity_poly.pdbx_seq_one_letter_code
_entity_poly.pdbx_strand_id
1 'polypeptide(L)'
;QAISSVAEPTDTLGALDALDALAALELPLVLQPFILEAESLATDANDADPDIKEIFIEEANEVLDEIVPLYERWQLLPTDLTELTDIRRGFHTLKGSGRMVGAHYSAELAWSIENMLNRILDKSIIASADIQQLIGDVLAVYPELLMTFENESQDYPTMVPLWV
;
A
#
# COMPACT_ATOMS: atom_id res chain seq x y z
N GLN A 1 39.34 -28.08 21.21
CA GLN A 1 39.38 -27.55 19.83
C GLN A 1 38.11 -26.76 19.62
N ALA A 2 38.25 -25.57 19.02
CA ALA A 2 37.34 -24.43 19.17
C ALA A 2 35.98 -24.61 18.49
N ILE A 3 34.95 -24.15 19.18
CA ILE A 3 33.62 -23.83 18.65
C ILE A 3 33.75 -22.55 17.80
N SER A 4 33.41 -22.67 16.51
CA SER A 4 33.35 -21.55 15.57
C SER A 4 32.12 -20.70 15.90
N SER A 5 32.36 -19.48 16.37
CA SER A 5 31.34 -18.44 16.50
C SER A 5 30.99 -17.94 15.09
N VAL A 6 29.75 -18.17 14.67
CA VAL A 6 29.13 -17.45 13.55
C VAL A 6 28.77 -16.07 14.09
N ALA A 7 29.43 -15.03 13.57
CA ALA A 7 28.99 -13.66 13.77
C ALA A 7 27.84 -13.40 12.80
N GLU A 8 26.69 -12.98 13.33
CA GLU A 8 25.63 -12.42 12.50
C GLU A 8 26.07 -11.05 11.95
N PRO A 9 25.79 -10.74 10.67
CA PRO A 9 26.06 -9.41 10.14
C PRO A 9 25.09 -8.43 10.80
N THR A 10 25.66 -7.52 11.60
CA THR A 10 24.92 -6.45 12.26
C THR A 10 24.62 -5.37 11.23
N ASP A 11 23.44 -5.44 10.60
CA ASP A 11 22.92 -4.45 9.65
C ASP A 11 22.41 -3.18 10.38
N THR A 12 23.25 -2.62 11.26
CA THR A 12 22.92 -1.45 12.10
C THR A 12 23.47 -0.15 11.54
N LEU A 13 24.33 -0.21 10.52
CA LEU A 13 24.92 0.99 9.91
C LEU A 13 23.91 1.73 9.01
N GLY A 14 23.02 1.01 8.31
CA GLY A 14 22.03 1.63 7.42
C GLY A 14 20.87 2.33 8.15
N ALA A 15 20.48 1.84 9.32
CA ALA A 15 19.35 2.40 10.08
C ALA A 15 19.65 3.78 10.69
N LEU A 16 20.91 4.07 11.04
CA LEU A 16 21.31 5.39 11.57
C LEU A 16 21.29 6.46 10.46
N ASP A 17 21.77 6.13 9.26
CA ASP A 17 21.75 7.03 8.10
C ASP A 17 20.31 7.33 7.62
N ALA A 18 19.41 6.32 7.67
CA ALA A 18 18.01 6.51 7.33
C ALA A 18 17.28 7.46 8.31
N LEU A 19 17.53 7.30 9.62
CA LEU A 19 16.93 8.18 10.64
C LEU A 19 17.39 9.64 10.49
N ASP A 20 18.67 9.88 10.16
CA ASP A 20 19.19 11.22 9.90
C ASP A 20 18.61 11.83 8.61
N ALA A 21 18.40 11.03 7.56
CA ALA A 21 17.73 11.47 6.34
C ALA A 21 16.25 11.83 6.59
N LEU A 22 15.53 11.05 7.40
CA LEU A 22 14.15 11.33 7.79
C LEU A 22 14.04 12.57 8.69
N ALA A 23 15.02 12.80 9.57
CA ALA A 23 15.08 14.01 10.38
C ALA A 23 15.25 15.29 9.54
N ALA A 24 15.89 15.20 8.37
CA ALA A 24 16.03 16.31 7.44
C ALA A 24 14.74 16.71 6.71
N LEU A 25 13.72 15.82 6.66
CA LEU A 25 12.43 16.07 6.01
C LEU A 25 11.43 16.83 6.92
N GLU A 26 11.84 17.27 8.11
CA GLU A 26 10.97 17.91 9.13
C GLU A 26 9.70 17.10 9.44
N LEU A 27 9.72 15.78 9.25
CA LEU A 27 8.56 14.93 9.44
C LEU A 27 8.26 14.74 10.94
N PRO A 28 6.97 14.67 11.34
CA PRO A 28 6.60 14.35 12.71
C PRO A 28 7.26 13.04 13.17
N LEU A 29 7.91 13.04 14.34
CA LEU A 29 8.58 11.86 14.92
C LEU A 29 7.69 10.62 14.97
N VAL A 30 6.37 10.81 15.15
CA VAL A 30 5.39 9.73 15.17
C VAL A 30 5.30 8.97 13.84
N LEU A 31 5.70 9.58 12.72
CA LEU A 31 5.69 8.94 11.40
C LEU A 31 6.94 8.13 11.11
N GLN A 32 8.06 8.37 11.80
CA GLN A 32 9.35 7.72 11.52
C GLN A 32 9.29 6.19 11.51
N PRO A 33 8.62 5.49 12.47
CA PRO A 33 8.54 4.04 12.43
C PRO A 33 7.87 3.51 11.18
N PHE A 34 6.86 4.22 10.68
CA PHE A 34 6.10 3.83 9.48
C PHE A 34 6.90 4.05 8.21
N ILE A 35 7.74 5.08 8.16
CA ILE A 35 8.59 5.35 6.99
C ILE A 35 9.71 4.31 6.91
N LEU A 36 10.36 3.99 8.03
CA LEU A 36 11.36 2.93 8.06
C LEU A 36 10.78 1.57 7.67
N GLU A 37 9.55 1.27 8.11
CA GLU A 37 8.84 0.06 7.68
C GLU A 37 8.56 0.08 6.18
N ALA A 38 8.11 1.21 5.63
CA ALA A 38 7.89 1.39 4.19
C ALA A 38 9.18 1.25 3.35
N GLU A 39 10.31 1.77 3.83
CA GLU A 39 11.63 1.63 3.19
C GLU A 39 12.13 0.17 3.20
N SER A 40 11.63 -0.65 4.12
CA SER A 40 11.98 -2.08 4.22
C SER A 40 11.11 -3.00 3.35
N LEU A 41 10.12 -2.44 2.64
CA LEU A 41 9.25 -3.21 1.76
C LEU A 41 10.07 -3.88 0.64
N ALA A 42 9.65 -5.08 0.26
CA ALA A 42 10.18 -5.74 -0.92
C ALA A 42 9.85 -4.91 -2.16
N THR A 43 10.85 -4.66 -3.00
CA THR A 43 10.65 -4.01 -4.31
C THR A 43 9.89 -4.95 -5.24
N ASP A 44 9.15 -4.41 -6.19
CA ASP A 44 8.44 -5.19 -7.20
C ASP A 44 9.38 -6.14 -7.99
N ALA A 45 8.88 -7.33 -8.31
CA ALA A 45 9.63 -8.36 -9.04
C ALA A 45 9.80 -7.98 -10.52
N ASN A 46 11.05 -7.97 -10.99
CA ASN A 46 11.39 -7.66 -12.39
C ASN A 46 11.39 -8.89 -13.31
N ASP A 47 11.18 -10.09 -12.77
CA ASP A 47 11.23 -11.37 -13.49
C ASP A 47 9.89 -12.10 -13.54
N ALA A 48 8.79 -11.40 -13.24
CA ALA A 48 7.44 -11.93 -13.40
C ALA A 48 7.17 -12.30 -14.87
N ASP A 49 6.41 -13.38 -15.08
CA ASP A 49 5.97 -13.80 -16.42
C ASP A 49 5.11 -12.68 -17.05
N PRO A 50 5.49 -12.14 -18.24
CA PRO A 50 4.77 -11.04 -18.88
C PRO A 50 3.28 -11.33 -19.12
N ASP A 51 2.91 -12.58 -19.44
CA ASP A 51 1.51 -12.95 -19.70
C ASP A 51 0.70 -12.90 -18.40
N ILE A 52 1.30 -13.36 -17.30
CA ILE A 52 0.67 -13.34 -15.97
C ILE A 52 0.57 -11.91 -15.43
N LYS A 53 1.58 -11.09 -15.74
CA LYS A 53 1.60 -9.66 -15.40
C LYS A 53 0.46 -8.91 -16.10
N GLU A 54 0.30 -9.11 -17.41
CA GLU A 54 -0.79 -8.49 -18.20
C GLU A 54 -2.16 -8.86 -17.62
N ILE A 55 -2.40 -10.15 -17.34
CA ILE A 55 -3.64 -10.62 -16.71
C ILE A 55 -3.88 -9.92 -15.37
N PHE A 56 -2.84 -9.81 -14.53
CA PHE A 56 -2.98 -9.10 -13.24
C PHE A 56 -3.36 -7.64 -13.43
N ILE A 57 -2.73 -6.93 -14.37
CA ILE A 57 -3.05 -5.51 -14.62
C ILE A 57 -4.50 -5.37 -15.09
N GLU A 58 -4.97 -6.24 -15.97
CA GLU A 58 -6.37 -6.25 -16.43
C GLU A 58 -7.33 -6.49 -15.26
N GLU A 59 -7.13 -7.57 -14.49
CA GLU A 59 -7.95 -7.91 -13.33
C GLU A 59 -7.95 -6.80 -12.27
N ALA A 60 -6.79 -6.18 -12.02
CA ALA A 60 -6.68 -5.09 -11.06
C ALA A 60 -7.50 -3.86 -11.49
N ASN A 61 -7.48 -3.52 -12.78
CA ASN A 61 -8.30 -2.44 -13.32
C ASN A 61 -9.80 -2.77 -13.23
N GLU A 62 -10.21 -4.01 -13.53
CA GLU A 62 -11.60 -4.45 -13.37
C GLU A 62 -12.08 -4.31 -11.91
N VAL A 63 -11.23 -4.68 -10.94
CA VAL A 63 -11.54 -4.51 -9.52
C VAL A 63 -11.68 -3.03 -9.16
N LEU A 64 -10.82 -2.15 -9.68
CA LEU A 64 -10.91 -0.70 -9.47
C LEU A 64 -12.21 -0.14 -10.05
N ASP A 65 -12.57 -0.53 -11.27
CA ASP A 65 -13.83 -0.17 -11.94
C ASP A 65 -15.06 -0.62 -11.13
N GLU A 66 -14.97 -1.74 -10.42
CA GLU A 66 -16.03 -2.21 -9.52
C GLU A 66 -16.12 -1.35 -8.26
N ILE A 67 -15.00 -1.08 -7.57
CA ILE A 67 -15.02 -0.50 -6.23
C ILE A 67 -15.07 1.04 -6.20
N VAL A 68 -14.59 1.73 -7.23
CA VAL A 68 -14.61 3.20 -7.29
C VAL A 68 -16.04 3.75 -7.22
N PRO A 69 -17.02 3.24 -7.99
CA PRO A 69 -18.42 3.66 -7.85
C PRO A 69 -19.04 3.34 -6.49
N LEU A 70 -18.59 2.28 -5.80
CA LEU A 70 -19.06 1.97 -4.44
C LEU A 70 -18.55 3.02 -3.46
N TYR A 71 -17.28 3.40 -3.60
CA TYR A 71 -16.65 4.45 -2.79
C TYR A 71 -17.36 5.79 -2.97
N GLU A 72 -17.65 6.21 -4.21
CA GLU A 72 -18.38 7.45 -4.48
C GLU A 72 -19.76 7.47 -3.80
N ARG A 73 -20.49 6.35 -3.81
CA ARG A 73 -21.77 6.25 -3.09
C ARG A 73 -21.60 6.30 -1.58
N TRP A 74 -20.58 5.62 -1.06
CA TRP A 74 -20.29 5.62 0.37
C TRP A 74 -19.93 7.02 0.89
N GLN A 75 -19.21 7.83 0.12
CA GLN A 75 -18.89 9.22 0.48
C GLN A 75 -20.14 10.07 0.73
N LEU A 76 -21.25 9.81 0.03
CA LEU A 76 -22.51 10.53 0.21
C LEU A 76 -23.23 10.19 1.53
N LEU A 77 -23.00 8.97 2.05
CA LEU A 77 -23.56 8.52 3.32
C LEU A 77 -22.57 7.63 4.10
N PRO A 78 -21.53 8.22 4.73
CA PRO A 78 -20.42 7.45 5.29
C PRO A 78 -20.78 6.53 6.47
N THR A 79 -21.94 6.77 7.08
CA THR A 79 -22.47 5.94 8.17
C THR A 79 -23.09 4.63 7.69
N ASP A 80 -23.41 4.50 6.39
CA ASP A 80 -23.88 3.26 5.80
C ASP A 80 -22.67 2.43 5.35
N LEU A 81 -22.39 1.34 6.08
CA LEU A 81 -21.21 0.51 5.85
C LEU A 81 -21.45 -0.62 4.84
N THR A 82 -22.60 -0.64 4.17
CA THR A 82 -22.96 -1.68 3.20
C THR A 82 -21.91 -1.78 2.09
N GLU A 83 -21.57 -0.65 1.48
CA GLU A 83 -20.60 -0.56 0.37
C GLU A 83 -19.17 -0.90 0.81
N LEU A 84 -18.79 -0.56 2.05
CA LEU A 84 -17.43 -0.80 2.58
C LEU A 84 -17.05 -2.27 2.62
N THR A 85 -18.02 -3.18 2.73
CA THR A 85 -17.76 -4.62 2.71
C THR A 85 -17.22 -5.08 1.36
N ASP A 86 -17.76 -4.53 0.27
CA ASP A 86 -17.37 -4.88 -1.09
C ASP A 86 -16.11 -4.11 -1.52
N ILE A 87 -15.96 -2.85 -1.12
CA ILE A 87 -14.69 -2.10 -1.28
C ILE A 87 -13.53 -2.86 -0.61
N ARG A 88 -13.73 -3.32 0.62
CA ARG A 88 -12.73 -4.15 1.33
C ARG A 88 -12.42 -5.44 0.57
N ARG A 89 -13.42 -6.09 -0.05
CA ARG A 89 -13.20 -7.29 -0.86
C ARG A 89 -12.34 -6.97 -2.08
N GLY A 90 -12.57 -5.84 -2.76
CA GLY A 90 -11.71 -5.41 -3.87
C GLY A 90 -10.24 -5.26 -3.44
N PHE A 91 -9.97 -4.55 -2.35
CA PHE A 91 -8.60 -4.45 -1.81
C PHE A 91 -8.02 -5.81 -1.40
N HIS A 92 -8.84 -6.73 -0.87
CA HIS A 92 -8.39 -8.09 -0.57
C HIS A 92 -7.96 -8.85 -1.83
N THR A 93 -8.70 -8.71 -2.92
CA THR A 93 -8.36 -9.28 -4.23
C THR A 93 -7.06 -8.68 -4.75
N LEU A 94 -6.93 -7.36 -4.77
CA LEU A 94 -5.73 -6.64 -5.23
C LEU A 94 -4.48 -7.06 -4.44
N LYS A 95 -4.58 -7.21 -3.12
CA LYS A 95 -3.51 -7.75 -2.28
C LYS A 95 -3.12 -9.17 -2.70
N GLY A 96 -4.11 -10.05 -2.86
CA GLY A 96 -3.89 -11.46 -3.18
C GLY A 96 -3.23 -11.65 -4.55
N SER A 97 -3.77 -11.00 -5.58
CA SER A 97 -3.25 -11.07 -6.94
C SER A 97 -1.90 -10.37 -7.09
N GLY A 98 -1.72 -9.21 -6.44
CA GLY A 98 -0.44 -8.49 -6.44
C GLY A 98 0.71 -9.32 -5.86
N ARG A 99 0.48 -10.02 -4.74
CA ARG A 99 1.48 -10.95 -4.17
C ARG A 99 1.81 -12.13 -5.08
N MET A 100 0.86 -12.59 -5.88
CA MET A 100 1.05 -13.72 -6.79
C MET A 100 2.00 -13.38 -7.94
N VAL A 101 1.97 -12.12 -8.38
CA VAL A 101 2.77 -11.64 -9.52
C VAL A 101 4.01 -10.84 -9.12
N GLY A 102 4.24 -10.64 -7.81
CA GLY A 102 5.37 -9.86 -7.31
C GLY A 102 5.19 -8.33 -7.40
N ALA A 103 3.95 -7.84 -7.53
CA ALA A 103 3.62 -6.42 -7.39
C ALA A 103 3.52 -6.04 -5.90
N HIS A 104 4.66 -6.02 -5.21
CA HIS A 104 4.78 -5.86 -3.77
C HIS A 104 4.23 -4.53 -3.27
N TYR A 105 4.54 -3.40 -3.93
CA TYR A 105 4.01 -2.10 -3.51
C TYR A 105 2.49 -2.01 -3.65
N SER A 106 1.95 -2.51 -4.76
CA SER A 106 0.51 -2.63 -4.97
C SER A 106 -0.14 -3.48 -3.87
N ALA A 107 0.44 -4.65 -3.59
CA ALA A 107 -0.09 -5.57 -2.59
C ALA A 107 -0.09 -5.00 -1.17
N GLU A 108 0.97 -4.29 -0.78
CA GLU A 108 1.10 -3.71 0.56
C GLU A 108 0.22 -2.48 0.75
N LEU A 109 0.04 -1.66 -0.29
CA LEU A 109 -0.94 -0.58 -0.28
C LEU A 109 -2.37 -1.12 -0.13
N ALA A 110 -2.73 -2.14 -0.92
CA ALA A 110 -4.03 -2.78 -0.82
C ALA A 110 -4.28 -3.41 0.55
N TRP A 111 -3.28 -4.08 1.12
CA TRP A 111 -3.36 -4.62 2.47
C TRP A 111 -3.58 -3.54 3.53
N SER A 112 -2.87 -2.41 3.42
CA SER A 112 -2.99 -1.29 4.35
C SER A 112 -4.41 -0.72 4.37
N ILE A 113 -5.02 -0.54 3.19
CA ILE A 113 -6.41 -0.09 3.09
C ILE A 113 -7.38 -1.18 3.58
N GLU A 114 -7.21 -2.44 3.19
CA GLU A 114 -8.02 -3.56 3.69
C GLU A 114 -8.05 -3.60 5.22
N ASN A 115 -6.89 -3.46 5.86
CA ASN A 115 -6.76 -3.47 7.32
C ASN A 115 -7.44 -2.27 7.98
N MET A 116 -7.32 -1.08 7.40
CA MET A 116 -8.05 0.10 7.87
C MET A 116 -9.57 -0.09 7.73
N LEU A 117 -10.04 -0.61 6.60
CA LEU A 117 -11.46 -0.89 6.36
C LEU A 117 -12.01 -1.92 7.34
N ASN A 118 -11.23 -2.95 7.71
CA ASN A 118 -11.61 -3.89 8.76
C ASN A 118 -11.93 -3.18 10.09
N ARG A 119 -11.11 -2.19 10.47
CA ARG A 119 -11.30 -1.41 11.70
C ARG A 119 -12.52 -0.49 11.64
N ILE A 120 -12.90 -0.02 10.46
CA ILE A 120 -14.14 0.75 10.29
C ILE A 120 -15.34 -0.19 10.44
N LEU A 121 -15.29 -1.35 9.77
CA LEU A 121 -16.36 -2.35 9.77
C LEU A 121 -16.60 -2.97 11.14
N ASP A 122 -15.55 -3.19 11.93
CA ASP A 122 -15.65 -3.67 13.31
C ASP A 122 -15.96 -2.56 14.34
N LYS A 123 -16.05 -1.31 13.87
CA LYS A 123 -16.36 -0.10 14.64
C LYS A 123 -15.30 0.29 15.67
N SER A 124 -14.07 -0.21 15.53
CA SER A 124 -12.93 0.23 16.35
C SER A 124 -12.40 1.61 15.94
N ILE A 125 -12.68 2.07 14.71
CA ILE A 125 -12.46 3.44 14.26
C ILE A 125 -13.70 4.01 13.58
N ILE A 126 -13.86 5.34 13.64
CA ILE A 126 -14.90 6.06 12.92
C ILE A 126 -14.29 6.56 11.61
N ALA A 127 -15.01 6.39 10.50
CA ALA A 127 -14.62 6.96 9.22
C ALA A 127 -14.74 8.50 9.24
N SER A 128 -13.65 9.18 9.58
CA SER A 128 -13.54 10.64 9.48
C SER A 128 -13.48 11.09 8.03
N ALA A 129 -13.62 12.40 7.80
CA ALA A 129 -13.41 13.00 6.48
C ALA A 129 -11.99 12.70 5.95
N ASP A 130 -10.98 12.76 6.82
CA ASP A 130 -9.59 12.46 6.46
C ASP A 130 -9.41 11.00 5.99
N ILE A 131 -10.09 10.05 6.65
CA ILE A 131 -10.07 8.63 6.24
C ILE A 131 -10.78 8.44 4.89
N GLN A 132 -11.91 9.12 4.69
CA GLN A 132 -12.60 9.08 3.39
C GLN A 132 -11.69 9.62 2.30
N GLN A 133 -11.05 10.76 2.53
CA GLN A 133 -10.14 11.38 1.58
C GLN A 133 -8.95 10.46 1.27
N LEU A 134 -8.31 9.89 2.28
CA LEU A 134 -7.21 8.94 2.12
C LEU A 134 -7.59 7.76 1.20
N ILE A 135 -8.77 7.17 1.39
CA ILE A 135 -9.24 6.07 0.52
C ILE A 135 -9.41 6.56 -0.92
N GLY A 136 -9.96 7.77 -1.11
CA GLY A 136 -10.13 8.37 -2.43
C GLY A 136 -8.82 8.60 -3.15
N ASP A 137 -7.81 9.07 -2.41
CA ASP A 137 -6.48 9.32 -2.98
C ASP A 137 -5.79 8.03 -3.39
N VAL A 138 -5.93 7.00 -2.54
CA VAL A 138 -5.39 5.68 -2.87
C VAL A 138 -6.06 5.12 -4.11
N LEU A 139 -7.39 5.24 -4.24
CA LEU A 139 -8.10 4.83 -5.45
C LEU A 139 -7.67 5.64 -6.68
N ALA A 140 -7.39 6.94 -6.52
CA ALA A 140 -6.95 7.81 -7.60
C ALA A 140 -5.53 7.51 -8.09
N VAL A 141 -4.61 7.16 -7.17
CA VAL A 141 -3.20 6.86 -7.50
C VAL A 141 -2.99 5.39 -7.88
N TYR A 142 -3.89 4.48 -7.51
CA TYR A 142 -3.74 3.04 -7.77
C TYR A 142 -3.44 2.71 -9.25
N PRO A 143 -4.11 3.32 -10.25
CA PRO A 143 -3.80 3.09 -11.66
C PRO A 143 -2.34 3.46 -12.01
N GLU A 144 -1.79 4.50 -11.40
CA GLU A 144 -0.39 4.90 -11.62
C GLU A 144 0.58 3.85 -11.05
N LEU A 145 0.27 3.26 -9.88
CA LEU A 145 1.06 2.15 -9.33
C LEU A 145 1.08 0.94 -10.28
N LEU A 146 -0.07 0.62 -10.89
CA LEU A 146 -0.18 -0.46 -11.87
C LEU A 146 0.67 -0.16 -13.11
N MET A 147 0.63 1.07 -13.63
CA MET A 147 1.47 1.50 -14.76
C MET A 147 2.96 1.46 -14.42
N THR A 148 3.37 1.86 -13.21
CA THR A 148 4.78 1.78 -12.79
C THR A 148 5.25 0.32 -12.77
N PHE A 149 4.43 -0.57 -12.22
CA PHE A 149 4.71 -2.01 -12.23
C PHE A 149 4.77 -2.56 -13.65
N GLU A 150 3.78 -2.25 -14.50
CA GLU A 150 3.71 -2.64 -15.93
C GLU A 150 5.00 -2.28 -16.68
N ASN A 151 5.49 -1.06 -16.48
CA ASN A 151 6.70 -0.55 -17.13
C ASN A 151 8.03 -1.04 -16.53
N GLU A 152 7.99 -1.92 -15.50
CA GLU A 152 9.17 -2.38 -14.76
C GLU A 152 10.00 -1.22 -14.19
N SER A 153 9.30 -0.13 -13.87
CA SER A 153 9.90 1.07 -13.29
C SER A 153 9.86 0.96 -11.77
N GLN A 154 10.75 1.70 -11.11
CA GLN A 154 10.71 1.91 -9.66
C GLN A 154 10.35 3.36 -9.31
N ASP A 155 9.95 4.14 -10.31
CA ASP A 155 9.48 5.52 -10.17
C ASP A 155 8.02 5.53 -9.71
N TYR A 156 7.80 5.10 -8.47
CA TYR A 156 6.48 5.14 -7.86
C TYR A 156 6.11 6.58 -7.48
N PRO A 157 4.83 6.95 -7.55
CA PRO A 157 4.35 8.26 -7.13
C PRO A 157 4.84 8.59 -5.72
N THR A 158 5.79 9.51 -5.61
CA THR A 158 6.44 9.84 -4.33
C THR A 158 5.60 10.78 -3.47
N MET A 159 4.48 11.27 -4.02
CA MET A 159 3.67 12.35 -3.46
C MET A 159 2.19 12.05 -3.67
N VAL A 160 1.50 11.57 -2.63
CA VAL A 160 0.07 11.87 -2.47
C VAL A 160 0.01 13.28 -1.90
N PRO A 161 -0.76 14.23 -2.45
CA PRO A 161 -0.83 15.59 -1.91
C PRO A 161 -1.08 15.52 -0.40
N LEU A 162 -0.07 15.90 0.38
CA LEU A 162 -0.18 15.97 1.83
C LEU A 162 -1.30 16.94 2.14
N TRP A 163 -2.40 16.43 2.66
CA TRP A 163 -3.48 17.22 3.22
C TRP A 163 -2.91 18.02 4.40
N VAL A 164 -2.50 19.26 4.10
CA VAL A 164 -2.22 20.30 5.10
C VAL A 164 -3.38 21.27 5.09
#